data_AF-A0A0T9TMY2-F1
#
_entry.id   AF-A0A0T9TMY2-F1
#
_cell.length_a   1.000
_cell.length_b   1.000
_cell.length_c   1.000
_cell.angle_alpha   90.00
_cell.angle_beta   90.00
_cell.angle_gamma   90.00
#
_symmetry.space_group_name_H-M   'P 1'
#
loop_
_entity.id
_entity.type
_entity.pdbx_description
1 polymer ?
#
loop_
_entity_poly.entity_id
_entity_poly.type
_entity_poly.pdbx_seq_one_letter_code
_entity_poly.pdbx_strand_id
1 'polypeptide(L)'
;MSQSDEWRMASDAWMTYSRELAALKDNVDQRVWLQVLGMLAGCRGKIAVTGVGTSGIAARKVAHMLACVEQPAIYLNATDAAHGDLGFLGPQDIIILISRGGNSDELTRLLPTLQRKQVKIISVTENEQSAIAQVSALVLKTHVQQEIDPLNMLATTSIVLVLALFDAICVCLMARSGFSKETLLAVHPGGDVGIELRKSQ
;
A
#
# COMPACT_ATOMS: atom_id res chain seq x y z
N MET A 1 24.87 27.23 -0.77
CA MET A 1 24.42 26.60 -2.03
C MET A 1 23.98 27.71 -2.95
N SER A 2 24.39 27.69 -4.21
CA SER A 2 23.78 28.58 -5.20
C SER A 2 22.42 28.02 -5.63
N GLN A 3 21.56 28.85 -6.24
CA GLN A 3 20.29 28.38 -6.82
C GLN A 3 20.50 27.28 -7.89
N SER A 4 21.63 27.31 -8.61
CA SER A 4 21.98 26.25 -9.56
C SER A 4 22.29 24.92 -8.86
N ASP A 5 22.81 24.96 -7.63
CA ASP A 5 23.06 23.75 -6.83
C ASP A 5 21.75 23.14 -6.32
N GLU A 6 20.79 23.96 -5.89
CA GLU A 6 19.47 23.51 -5.43
C GLU A 6 18.68 22.82 -6.54
N TRP A 7 18.65 23.41 -7.74
CA TRP A 7 17.99 22.81 -8.89
C TRP A 7 18.62 21.47 -9.30
N ARG A 8 19.96 21.40 -9.29
CA ARG A 8 20.68 20.15 -9.57
C ARG A 8 20.32 19.08 -8.54
N MET A 9 20.30 19.42 -7.25
CA MET A 9 19.90 18.48 -6.19
C MET A 9 18.48 17.94 -6.38
N ALA A 10 17.51 18.79 -6.72
CA ALA A 10 16.14 18.35 -7.02
C ALA A 10 16.09 17.43 -8.25
N SER A 11 16.83 17.78 -9.30
CA SER A 11 16.92 16.98 -10.53
C SER A 11 17.51 15.59 -10.27
N ASP A 12 18.59 15.52 -9.48
CA ASP A 12 19.22 14.26 -9.09
C ASP A 12 18.28 13.40 -8.24
N ALA A 13 17.51 14.01 -7.34
CA ALA A 13 16.49 13.32 -6.55
C ALA A 13 15.40 12.68 -7.45
N TRP A 14 14.90 13.39 -8.46
CA TRP A 14 13.94 12.83 -9.43
C TRP A 14 14.53 11.70 -10.26
N MET A 15 15.82 11.80 -10.64
CA MET A 15 16.52 10.71 -11.32
C MET A 15 16.64 9.47 -10.42
N THR A 16 16.87 9.63 -9.12
CA THR A 16 16.86 8.52 -8.16
C THR A 16 15.48 7.86 -8.10
N TYR A 17 14.40 8.64 -7.96
CA TYR A 17 13.04 8.07 -8.02
C TYR A 17 12.79 7.29 -9.30
N SER A 18 13.16 7.84 -10.46
CA SER A 18 12.97 7.20 -11.76
C SER A 18 13.69 5.85 -11.85
N ARG A 19 14.95 5.77 -11.38
CA ARG A 19 15.72 4.53 -11.36
C ARG A 19 15.11 3.48 -10.44
N GLU A 20 14.76 3.87 -9.22
CA GLU A 20 14.19 2.94 -8.23
C GLU A 20 12.80 2.42 -8.68
N LEU A 21 11.97 3.27 -9.28
CA LEU A 21 10.70 2.85 -9.87
C LEU A 21 10.89 1.86 -11.02
N ALA A 22 11.85 2.13 -11.92
CA ALA A 22 12.14 1.23 -13.03
C ALA A 22 12.66 -0.14 -12.55
N ALA A 23 13.37 -0.18 -11.42
CA ALA A 23 13.91 -1.40 -10.84
C ALA A 23 12.84 -2.30 -10.18
N LEU A 24 11.61 -1.82 -9.96
CA LEU A 24 10.54 -2.65 -9.36
C LEU A 24 10.27 -3.93 -10.15
N LYS A 25 10.38 -3.89 -11.48
CA LYS A 25 10.15 -5.07 -12.33
C LYS A 25 11.14 -6.22 -12.05
N ASP A 26 12.34 -5.88 -11.56
CA ASP A 26 13.42 -6.81 -11.31
C ASP A 26 13.51 -7.16 -9.81
N ASN A 27 13.15 -6.23 -8.93
CA ASN A 27 13.29 -6.36 -7.47
C ASN A 27 12.05 -6.92 -6.76
N VAL A 28 10.88 -6.88 -7.41
CA VAL A 28 9.65 -7.46 -6.85
C VAL A 28 9.49 -8.87 -7.37
N ASP A 29 9.37 -9.83 -6.45
CA ASP A 29 9.08 -11.22 -6.81
C ASP A 29 7.71 -11.30 -7.50
N GLN A 30 7.73 -11.61 -8.79
CA GLN A 30 6.53 -11.70 -9.63
C GLN A 30 5.52 -12.73 -9.09
N ARG A 31 5.98 -13.86 -8.54
CA ARG A 31 5.11 -14.90 -7.99
C ARG A 31 4.39 -14.39 -6.75
N VAL A 32 5.11 -13.76 -5.83
CA VAL A 32 4.52 -13.16 -4.62
C VAL A 32 3.54 -12.05 -5.01
N TRP A 33 3.91 -11.20 -5.95
CA TRP A 33 3.02 -10.13 -6.43
C TRP A 33 1.72 -10.69 -7.01
N LEU A 34 1.78 -11.74 -7.84
CA LEU A 34 0.59 -12.42 -8.38
C LEU A 34 -0.26 -13.06 -7.29
N GLN A 35 0.36 -13.61 -6.24
CA GLN A 35 -0.36 -14.15 -5.08
C GLN A 35 -1.07 -13.06 -4.28
N VAL A 36 -0.43 -11.90 -4.06
CA VAL A 36 -1.05 -10.73 -3.43
C VAL A 36 -2.26 -10.28 -4.25
N LEU A 37 -2.09 -10.09 -5.56
CA LEU A 37 -3.18 -9.70 -6.46
C LEU A 37 -4.33 -10.72 -6.42
N GLY A 38 -4.02 -12.02 -6.43
CA GLY A 38 -5.02 -13.10 -6.31
C GLY A 38 -5.75 -13.09 -4.97
N MET A 39 -5.04 -12.84 -3.87
CA MET A 39 -5.64 -12.81 -2.53
C MET A 39 -6.56 -11.60 -2.35
N LEU A 40 -6.17 -10.43 -2.87
CA LEU A 40 -7.02 -9.24 -2.85
C LEU A 40 -8.25 -9.43 -3.74
N ALA A 41 -8.09 -9.88 -4.99
CA ALA A 41 -9.21 -10.13 -5.91
C ALA A 41 -10.20 -11.18 -5.37
N GLY A 42 -9.71 -12.17 -4.60
CA GLY A 42 -10.52 -13.21 -3.98
C GLY A 42 -11.02 -12.89 -2.57
N CYS A 43 -10.80 -11.67 -2.08
CA CYS A 43 -11.26 -11.27 -0.75
C CYS A 43 -12.79 -11.27 -0.69
N ARG A 44 -13.36 -12.06 0.24
CA ARG A 44 -14.82 -12.14 0.45
C ARG A 44 -15.30 -11.27 1.60
N GLY A 45 -14.38 -10.83 2.45
CA GLY A 45 -14.62 -9.88 3.52
C GLY A 45 -14.20 -8.48 3.10
N LYS A 46 -13.52 -7.81 4.01
CA LYS A 46 -13.01 -6.44 3.92
C LYS A 46 -11.49 -6.45 3.96
N ILE A 47 -10.89 -5.37 3.48
CA ILE A 47 -9.44 -5.15 3.48
C ILE A 47 -9.14 -3.98 4.41
N ALA A 48 -8.42 -4.22 5.49
CA ALA A 48 -7.82 -3.14 6.28
C ALA A 48 -6.40 -2.87 5.78
N VAL A 49 -6.01 -1.60 5.75
CA VAL A 49 -4.62 -1.19 5.47
C VAL A 49 -4.15 -0.32 6.62
N THR A 50 -2.97 -0.61 7.17
CA THR A 50 -2.41 0.18 8.28
C THR A 50 -0.90 0.29 8.19
N GLY A 51 -0.37 1.25 8.93
CA GLY A 51 1.03 1.62 9.02
C GLY A 51 1.19 2.78 10.00
N VAL A 52 2.44 3.13 10.33
CA VAL A 52 2.75 4.25 11.25
C VAL A 52 3.51 5.35 10.51
N GLY A 53 3.28 6.61 10.88
CA GLY A 53 3.93 7.76 10.26
C GLY A 53 3.70 7.83 8.75
N THR A 54 4.76 8.02 7.98
CA THR A 54 4.70 8.06 6.51
C THR A 54 4.10 6.78 5.91
N SER A 55 4.34 5.61 6.53
CA SER A 55 3.70 4.35 6.12
C SER A 55 2.19 4.36 6.37
N GLY A 56 1.73 5.02 7.45
CA GLY A 56 0.30 5.22 7.73
C GLY A 56 -0.37 6.14 6.71
N ILE A 57 0.33 7.20 6.26
CA ILE A 57 -0.17 8.08 5.19
C ILE A 57 -0.34 7.31 3.88
N ALA A 58 0.65 6.49 3.50
CA ALA A 58 0.52 5.66 2.32
C ALA A 58 -0.56 4.59 2.48
N ALA A 59 -0.67 3.96 3.65
CA ALA A 59 -1.74 3.01 3.95
C ALA A 59 -3.12 3.64 3.72
N ARG A 60 -3.30 4.92 4.09
CA ARG A 60 -4.54 5.66 3.82
C ARG A 60 -4.82 5.84 2.34
N LYS A 61 -3.81 6.19 1.55
CA LYS A 61 -3.95 6.29 0.09
C LYS A 61 -4.25 4.93 -0.54
N VAL A 62 -3.52 3.88 -0.15
CA VAL A 62 -3.70 2.51 -0.65
C VAL A 62 -5.11 2.01 -0.35
N ALA A 63 -5.62 2.19 0.87
CA ALA A 63 -7.00 1.84 1.21
C ALA A 63 -8.01 2.59 0.34
N HIS A 64 -7.81 3.89 0.14
CA HIS A 64 -8.68 4.70 -0.72
C HIS A 64 -8.67 4.21 -2.16
N MET A 65 -7.51 3.94 -2.75
CA MET A 65 -7.38 3.46 -4.12
C MET A 65 -8.04 2.09 -4.31
N LEU A 66 -7.86 1.17 -3.37
CA LEU A 66 -8.54 -0.13 -3.38
C LEU A 66 -10.07 0.05 -3.37
N ALA A 67 -10.59 0.94 -2.52
CA ALA A 67 -12.02 1.28 -2.49
C ALA A 67 -12.51 1.88 -3.81
N CYS A 68 -11.73 2.76 -4.45
CA CYS A 68 -12.06 3.33 -5.76
C CYS A 68 -12.18 2.27 -6.88
N VAL A 69 -11.53 1.12 -6.72
CA VAL A 69 -11.61 0.00 -7.69
C VAL A 69 -12.50 -1.15 -7.18
N GLU A 70 -13.50 -0.82 -6.36
CA GLU A 70 -14.52 -1.74 -5.82
C GLU A 70 -13.92 -2.91 -5.01
N GLN A 71 -12.76 -2.72 -4.38
CA GLN A 71 -12.30 -3.59 -3.30
C GLN A 71 -12.68 -2.98 -1.95
N PRO A 72 -13.48 -3.65 -1.10
CA PRO A 72 -13.96 -3.08 0.17
C PRO A 72 -12.83 -2.81 1.18
N ALA A 73 -12.17 -1.67 1.04
CA ALA A 73 -10.95 -1.34 1.79
C ALA A 73 -11.10 -0.09 2.67
N ILE A 74 -10.48 -0.14 3.85
CA ILE A 74 -10.43 1.00 4.78
C ILE A 74 -9.04 1.12 5.43
N TYR A 75 -8.66 2.36 5.76
CA TYR A 75 -7.52 2.62 6.60
C TYR A 75 -7.88 2.44 8.07
N LEU A 76 -7.08 1.67 8.80
CA LEU A 76 -7.14 1.62 10.26
C LEU A 76 -5.91 2.32 10.83
N ASN A 77 -6.11 3.27 11.73
CA ASN A 77 -5.01 3.83 12.52
C ASN A 77 -4.44 2.74 13.42
N ALA A 78 -3.12 2.54 13.42
CA ALA A 78 -2.48 1.47 14.19
C ALA A 78 -2.73 1.60 15.71
N THR A 79 -2.79 2.83 16.23
CA THR A 79 -3.10 3.09 17.64
C THR A 79 -4.54 2.73 17.95
N ASP A 80 -5.50 3.23 17.17
CA ASP A 80 -6.93 2.97 17.41
C ASP A 80 -7.29 1.48 17.20
N ALA A 81 -6.61 0.81 16.28
CA ALA A 81 -6.68 -0.65 16.11
C ALA A 81 -6.32 -1.41 17.39
N ALA A 82 -5.27 -1.00 18.09
CA ALA A 82 -4.89 -1.58 19.37
C ALA A 82 -5.91 -1.29 20.51
N HIS A 83 -6.79 -0.30 20.31
CA HIS A 83 -7.77 0.16 21.29
C HIS A 83 -9.24 -0.15 20.93
N GLY A 84 -9.49 -1.00 19.94
CA GLY A 84 -10.83 -1.52 19.66
C GLY A 84 -11.13 -1.76 18.19
N ASP A 85 -10.49 -1.04 17.27
CA ASP A 85 -10.88 -1.10 15.85
C ASP A 85 -10.57 -2.44 15.19
N LEU A 86 -9.69 -3.28 15.77
CA LEU A 86 -9.55 -4.67 15.33
C LEU A 86 -10.84 -5.50 15.46
N GLY A 87 -11.84 -5.00 16.20
CA GLY A 87 -13.20 -5.54 16.20
C GLY A 87 -13.86 -5.55 14.81
N PHE A 88 -13.44 -4.64 13.92
CA PHE A 88 -13.87 -4.57 12.53
C PHE A 88 -13.49 -5.80 11.70
N LEU A 89 -12.41 -6.50 12.08
CA LEU A 89 -11.82 -7.59 11.32
C LEU A 89 -12.26 -8.98 11.83
N GLY A 90 -12.35 -9.92 10.89
CA GLY A 90 -12.65 -11.34 11.10
C GLY A 90 -11.97 -12.26 10.09
N PRO A 91 -12.28 -13.58 10.11
CA PRO A 91 -11.50 -14.60 9.39
C PRO A 91 -11.54 -14.52 7.85
N GLN A 92 -12.52 -13.81 7.28
CA GLN A 92 -12.64 -13.62 5.83
C GLN A 92 -11.98 -12.32 5.35
N ASP A 93 -11.50 -11.51 6.28
CA ASP A 93 -10.90 -10.22 6.01
C ASP A 93 -9.38 -10.37 5.80
N ILE A 94 -8.80 -9.36 5.15
CA ILE A 94 -7.36 -9.22 4.94
C ILE A 94 -6.91 -7.96 5.67
N ILE A 95 -5.73 -8.00 6.28
CA ILE A 95 -5.03 -6.80 6.72
C ILE A 95 -3.70 -6.66 5.98
N ILE A 96 -3.43 -5.47 5.48
CA ILE A 96 -2.16 -5.09 4.87
C ILE A 96 -1.40 -4.23 5.89
N LEU A 97 -0.24 -4.72 6.31
CA LEU A 97 0.67 -4.02 7.23
C LEU A 97 1.82 -3.40 6.44
N ILE A 98 1.92 -2.08 6.44
CA ILE A 98 3.01 -1.36 5.76
C ILE A 98 4.01 -0.87 6.80
N SER A 99 5.23 -1.40 6.77
CA SER A 99 6.34 -0.95 7.63
C SER A 99 7.67 -1.33 7.00
N ARG A 100 8.54 -0.33 6.75
CA ARG A 100 9.85 -0.54 6.14
C ARG A 100 10.65 -1.61 6.91
N GLY A 101 10.90 -1.41 8.20
CA GLY A 101 11.63 -2.36 9.04
C GLY A 101 10.81 -3.53 9.61
N GLY A 102 9.47 -3.43 9.60
CA GLY A 102 8.54 -4.50 9.99
C GLY A 102 8.45 -4.82 11.49
N ASN A 103 9.03 -3.98 12.36
CA ASN A 103 9.08 -4.21 13.81
C ASN A 103 8.50 -3.06 14.64
N SER A 104 7.74 -2.14 14.04
CA SER A 104 7.11 -1.02 14.75
C SER A 104 6.19 -1.54 15.87
N ASP A 105 6.38 -1.04 17.09
CA ASP A 105 5.64 -1.47 18.29
C ASP A 105 4.13 -1.40 18.11
N GLU A 106 3.62 -0.37 17.44
CA GLU A 106 2.20 -0.18 17.19
C GLU A 106 1.62 -1.30 16.32
N LEU A 107 2.40 -1.81 15.35
CA LEU A 107 1.97 -2.90 14.48
C LEU A 107 2.15 -4.26 15.15
N THR A 108 3.27 -4.47 15.85
CA THR A 108 3.55 -5.76 16.51
C THR A 108 2.54 -6.06 17.62
N ARG A 109 2.04 -5.02 18.30
CA ARG A 109 0.95 -5.13 19.29
C ARG A 109 -0.36 -5.68 18.71
N LEU A 110 -0.61 -5.52 17.40
CA LEU A 110 -1.83 -6.02 16.75
C LEU A 110 -1.79 -7.53 16.49
N LEU A 111 -0.58 -8.10 16.32
CA LEU A 111 -0.38 -9.45 15.80
C LEU A 111 -1.10 -10.54 16.61
N PRO A 112 -1.04 -10.57 17.96
CA PRO A 112 -1.72 -11.62 18.74
C PRO A 112 -3.23 -11.64 18.52
N THR A 113 -3.86 -10.48 18.32
CA THR A 113 -5.31 -10.39 18.07
C THR A 113 -5.65 -10.76 16.63
N LEU A 114 -4.84 -10.33 15.66
CA LEU A 114 -5.01 -10.71 14.25
C LEU A 114 -4.91 -12.23 14.06
N GLN A 115 -3.94 -12.87 14.71
CA GLN A 115 -3.77 -14.33 14.67
C GLN A 115 -4.95 -15.06 15.33
N ARG A 116 -5.39 -14.64 16.53
CA ARG A 116 -6.56 -15.23 17.19
C ARG A 116 -7.84 -15.12 16.35
N LYS A 117 -8.00 -14.01 15.63
CA LYS A 117 -9.12 -13.78 14.70
C LYS A 117 -8.95 -14.47 13.34
N GLN A 118 -7.81 -15.12 13.10
CA GLN A 118 -7.47 -15.77 11.84
C GLN A 118 -7.56 -14.82 10.63
N VAL A 119 -7.25 -13.54 10.83
CA VAL A 119 -7.19 -12.55 9.75
C VAL A 119 -5.97 -12.86 8.89
N LYS A 120 -6.13 -12.84 7.55
CA LYS A 120 -4.99 -13.01 6.64
C LYS A 120 -4.16 -11.74 6.62
N ILE A 121 -2.86 -11.88 6.89
CA ILE A 121 -1.93 -10.74 6.92
C ILE A 121 -1.09 -10.73 5.65
N ILE A 122 -1.08 -9.59 4.95
CA ILE A 122 -0.07 -9.23 3.95
C ILE A 122 0.86 -8.22 4.59
N SER A 123 2.16 -8.48 4.62
CA SER A 123 3.14 -7.47 5.05
C SER A 123 3.86 -6.86 3.86
N VAL A 124 4.07 -5.56 3.91
CA VAL A 124 4.85 -4.77 2.96
C VAL A 124 6.05 -4.21 3.72
N THR A 125 7.22 -4.82 3.52
CA THR A 125 8.42 -4.58 4.33
C THR A 125 9.69 -4.91 3.56
N GLU A 126 10.82 -4.33 3.93
CA GLU A 126 12.13 -4.73 3.38
C GLU A 126 12.73 -5.92 4.12
N ASN A 127 12.30 -6.16 5.37
CA ASN A 127 12.85 -7.16 6.26
C ASN A 127 11.92 -8.38 6.37
N GLU A 128 12.24 -9.44 5.62
CA GLU A 128 11.50 -10.71 5.63
C GLU A 128 11.61 -11.48 6.94
N GLN A 129 12.55 -11.10 7.82
CA GLN A 129 12.71 -11.70 9.15
C GLN A 129 11.99 -10.91 10.25
N SER A 130 11.33 -9.79 9.91
CA SER A 130 10.64 -8.93 10.85
C SER A 130 9.42 -9.59 11.49
N ALA A 131 8.97 -9.04 12.63
CA ALA A 131 7.84 -9.56 13.38
C ALA A 131 6.56 -9.66 12.53
N ILE A 132 6.25 -8.65 11.72
CA ILE A 132 5.07 -8.69 10.83
C ILE A 132 5.26 -9.72 9.71
N ALA A 133 6.48 -9.85 9.16
CA ALA A 133 6.76 -10.80 8.08
C ALA A 133 6.60 -12.25 8.52
N GLN A 134 7.10 -12.60 9.71
CA GLN A 134 7.07 -13.97 10.24
C GLN A 134 5.65 -14.52 10.43
N VAL A 135 4.67 -13.66 10.69
CA VAL A 135 3.27 -14.05 10.91
C VAL A 135 2.39 -13.85 9.67
N SER A 136 2.96 -13.34 8.58
CA SER A 136 2.21 -13.01 7.37
C SER A 136 1.90 -14.24 6.53
N ALA A 137 0.73 -14.23 5.92
CA ALA A 137 0.41 -15.19 4.86
C ALA A 137 1.24 -14.93 3.60
N LEU A 138 1.51 -13.66 3.30
CA LEU A 138 2.37 -13.22 2.20
C LEU A 138 3.21 -12.00 2.63
N VAL A 139 4.47 -11.97 2.22
CA VAL A 139 5.37 -10.83 2.42
C VAL A 139 5.66 -10.22 1.07
N LEU A 140 5.05 -9.08 0.76
CA LEU A 140 5.41 -8.28 -0.40
C LEU A 140 6.67 -7.49 -0.05
N LYS A 141 7.83 -8.07 -0.36
CA LYS A 141 9.11 -7.44 -0.09
C LYS A 141 9.26 -6.18 -0.95
N THR A 142 9.57 -5.07 -0.30
CA THR A 142 9.92 -3.81 -0.97
C THR A 142 11.22 -3.29 -0.39
N HIS A 143 12.21 -3.06 -1.23
CA HIS A 143 13.50 -2.52 -0.82
C HIS A 143 13.85 -1.35 -1.74
N VAL A 144 14.54 -0.36 -1.18
CA VAL A 144 15.09 0.78 -1.90
C VAL A 144 16.60 0.82 -1.67
N GLN A 145 17.37 1.05 -2.72
CA GLN A 145 18.82 1.20 -2.55
C GLN A 145 19.16 2.55 -1.90
N GLN A 146 18.41 3.59 -2.26
CA GLN A 146 18.68 4.96 -1.85
C GLN A 146 17.38 5.77 -1.71
N GLU A 147 17.15 6.34 -0.53
CA GLU A 147 16.24 7.45 -0.32
C GLU A 147 16.87 8.74 -0.87
N ILE A 148 16.04 9.68 -1.34
CA ILE A 148 16.56 10.95 -1.88
C ILE A 148 17.07 11.90 -0.80
N ASP A 149 16.76 11.65 0.47
CA ASP A 149 17.25 12.50 1.56
C ASP A 149 18.72 12.19 1.90
N PRO A 150 19.53 13.20 2.27
CA PRO A 150 20.95 12.99 2.53
C PRO A 150 21.29 12.01 3.65
N LEU A 151 20.34 11.75 4.57
CA LEU A 151 20.55 10.84 5.70
C LEU A 151 20.14 9.40 5.36
N ASN A 152 19.47 9.18 4.23
CA ASN A 152 18.87 7.91 3.84
C ASN A 152 17.82 7.38 4.85
N MET A 153 17.13 8.31 5.53
CA MET A 153 16.27 7.99 6.68
C MET A 153 14.84 8.49 6.51
N LEU A 154 14.61 9.53 5.70
CA LEU A 154 13.26 9.96 5.39
C LEU A 154 12.69 9.01 4.35
N ALA A 155 11.63 8.30 4.72
CA ALA A 155 10.90 7.39 3.85
C ALA A 155 10.30 8.16 2.66
N THR A 156 11.12 8.41 1.63
CA THR A 156 10.85 9.31 0.51
C THR A 156 10.67 8.46 -0.73
N THR A 157 11.73 7.79 -1.15
CA THR A 157 11.72 6.83 -2.26
C THR A 157 11.01 5.56 -1.88
N SER A 158 11.29 4.98 -0.71
CA SER A 158 10.63 3.75 -0.26
C SER A 158 9.10 3.86 -0.26
N ILE A 159 8.55 4.99 0.18
CA ILE A 159 7.10 5.17 0.23
C ILE A 159 6.49 5.35 -1.18
N VAL A 160 7.19 6.03 -2.08
CA VAL A 160 6.74 6.17 -3.48
C VAL A 160 6.68 4.80 -4.17
N LEU A 161 7.66 3.91 -3.90
CA LEU A 161 7.64 2.54 -4.42
C LEU A 161 6.42 1.76 -3.93
N VAL A 162 6.08 1.85 -2.64
CA VAL A 162 4.86 1.23 -2.08
C VAL A 162 3.61 1.75 -2.79
N LEU A 163 3.49 3.07 -2.97
CA LEU A 163 2.35 3.68 -3.66
C LEU A 163 2.24 3.19 -5.11
N ALA A 164 3.35 3.14 -5.84
CA ALA A 164 3.40 2.68 -7.22
C ALA A 164 3.01 1.20 -7.35
N LEU A 165 3.46 0.35 -6.41
CA LEU A 165 3.09 -1.06 -6.39
C LEU A 165 1.59 -1.27 -6.22
N PHE A 166 0.97 -0.55 -5.29
CA PHE A 166 -0.47 -0.66 -5.07
C PHE A 166 -1.30 -0.01 -6.17
N ASP A 167 -0.79 1.03 -6.84
CA ASP A 167 -1.43 1.56 -8.05
C ASP A 167 -1.46 0.54 -9.17
N ALA A 168 -0.34 -0.16 -9.41
CA ALA A 168 -0.29 -1.25 -10.38
C ALA A 168 -1.25 -2.40 -10.01
N ILE A 169 -1.33 -2.76 -8.72
CA ILE A 169 -2.30 -3.76 -8.22
C ILE A 169 -3.73 -3.30 -8.51
N CYS A 170 -4.09 -2.04 -8.22
CA CYS A 170 -5.43 -1.52 -8.47
C CYS A 170 -5.79 -1.56 -9.97
N VAL A 171 -4.87 -1.15 -10.85
CA VAL A 171 -5.07 -1.24 -12.32
C VAL A 171 -5.31 -2.69 -12.76
N CYS A 172 -4.57 -3.64 -12.20
CA CYS A 172 -4.77 -5.05 -12.52
C CYS A 172 -6.08 -5.61 -11.93
N LEU A 173 -6.53 -5.13 -10.77
CA LEU A 173 -7.83 -5.48 -10.20
C LEU A 173 -8.97 -4.95 -11.08
N MET A 174 -8.87 -3.72 -11.57
CA MET A 174 -9.83 -3.15 -12.52
C MET A 174 -9.95 -4.01 -13.78
N ALA A 175 -8.81 -4.41 -14.35
CA ALA A 175 -8.79 -5.27 -15.53
C ALA A 175 -9.42 -6.65 -15.26
N ARG A 176 -9.22 -7.23 -14.06
CA ARG A 176 -9.79 -8.52 -13.67
C ARG A 176 -11.29 -8.48 -13.40
N SER A 177 -11.81 -7.37 -12.88
CA SER A 177 -13.23 -7.22 -12.57
C SER A 177 -14.07 -6.71 -13.75
N GLY A 178 -13.44 -6.32 -14.86
CA GLY A 178 -14.12 -5.66 -15.96
C GLY A 178 -14.59 -4.25 -15.61
N PHE A 179 -13.87 -3.57 -14.70
CA PHE A 179 -14.20 -2.25 -14.19
C PHE A 179 -14.39 -1.24 -15.32
N SER A 180 -15.55 -0.58 -15.34
CA SER A 180 -15.95 0.29 -16.45
C SER A 180 -16.02 1.76 -16.04
N LYS A 181 -16.26 2.65 -17.01
CA LYS A 181 -16.53 4.06 -16.73
C LYS A 181 -17.78 4.26 -15.88
N GLU A 182 -18.78 3.40 -16.06
CA GLU A 182 -20.01 3.39 -15.27
C GLU A 182 -19.72 2.99 -13.82
N THR A 183 -18.87 1.97 -13.60
CA THR A 183 -18.40 1.61 -12.26
C THR A 183 -17.64 2.78 -11.61
N LEU A 184 -16.75 3.44 -12.37
CA LEU A 184 -16.02 4.60 -11.89
C LEU A 184 -16.95 5.76 -11.50
N LEU A 185 -18.00 6.01 -12.28
CA LEU A 185 -18.97 7.05 -11.97
C LEU A 185 -19.79 6.72 -10.71
N ALA A 186 -20.12 5.45 -10.50
CA ALA A 186 -20.86 5.00 -9.32
C ALA A 186 -20.09 5.27 -8.00
N VAL A 187 -18.76 5.13 -8.03
CA VAL A 187 -17.89 5.41 -6.87
C VAL A 187 -17.32 6.83 -6.84
N HIS A 188 -17.40 7.58 -7.94
CA HIS A 188 -17.02 8.98 -8.05
C HIS A 188 -18.15 9.85 -8.65
N PRO A 189 -19.28 10.04 -7.94
CA PRO A 189 -20.41 10.80 -8.47
C PRO A 189 -20.15 12.33 -8.54
N GLY A 190 -19.18 12.83 -7.77
CA GLY A 190 -18.86 14.26 -7.61
C GLY A 190 -17.49 14.67 -8.18
N GLY A 191 -17.22 15.97 -8.12
CA GLY A 191 -15.97 16.57 -8.61
C GLY A 191 -15.81 16.51 -10.14
N ASP A 192 -14.66 16.96 -10.62
CA ASP A 192 -14.37 17.06 -12.05
C ASP A 192 -14.43 15.69 -12.75
N VAL A 193 -14.02 14.62 -12.06
CA VAL A 193 -14.10 13.25 -12.59
C VAL A 193 -15.55 12.84 -12.85
N GLY A 194 -16.45 13.02 -11.88
CA GLY A 194 -17.86 12.68 -12.03
C GLY A 194 -18.60 13.58 -13.03
N ILE A 195 -18.17 14.84 -13.18
CA ILE A 195 -18.66 15.75 -14.22
C ILE A 195 -18.25 15.25 -15.61
N GLU A 196 -16.98 14.89 -15.78
CA GLU A 196 -16.43 14.47 -17.07
C GLU A 196 -17.02 13.13 -17.53
N LEU A 197 -17.15 12.15 -16.61
CA LEU A 197 -17.73 10.84 -16.94
C LEU A 197 -19.17 10.96 -17.44
N ARG A 198 -19.97 11.88 -16.88
CA ARG A 198 -21.35 12.13 -17.32
C ARG A 198 -21.48 12.75 -18.70
N LYS A 199 -20.49 13.53 -19.15
CA LYS A 199 -20.49 14.10 -20.52
C LYS A 199 -20.22 13.03 -21.58
N SER A 200 -19.59 11.93 -21.18
CA SER A 200 -19.21 10.83 -22.06
C SER A 200 -20.24 9.70 -22.15
N GLN A 201 -21.42 9.86 -21.52
CA GLN A 201 -22.60 9.00 -21.65
C GLN A 201 -23.52 9.50 -22.76
#